data_AF-A0A661N0A4-F1
#
_entry.id   AF-A0A661N0A4-F1
#
_cell.length_a   1.000
_cell.length_b   1.000
_cell.length_c   1.000
_cell.angle_alpha   90.00
_cell.angle_beta   90.00
_cell.angle_gamma   90.00
#
_symmetry.space_group_name_H-M   'P 1'
#
loop_
_entity.id
_entity.type
_entity.pdbx_description
1 polymer ?
#
loop_
_entity_poly.entity_id
_entity_poly.type
_entity_poly.pdbx_seq_one_letter_code
_entity_poly.pdbx_strand_id
1 'polypeptide(L)'
;MKEATSELVRINDKGEAHPVGVVASRRMRERSGAFRVLPAPDHVVFMRYTGEDGRRDAEDGAIVRLAGEITAPAALCDIIAMLGHTRWQGELVVLSGDVRRSLFMDYGNVAGAVTSAVDERIGAVMYRFGALDDAQLAQIVERVEAGGRFGEVAIELGLLTPEQVFHYLGKQIEEVLYAALSVEDGTFFFLDGFDPERLVSRHALSVSLLLMDGVTRLDEIRYFRQRIPSEDWVAVKTQLSEPPGAERRALYDAVDGKRSIAELGRETGLGEFETTKAVYALTQSKHVKMSRPRLVGG
;
A
#
# COMPACT_ATOMS: atom_id res chain seq x y z
N MET A 1 -6.96 16.53 15.57
CA MET A 1 -8.24 15.81 15.61
C MET A 1 -9.19 16.51 14.65
N LYS A 2 -9.67 15.85 13.59
CA LYS A 2 -10.76 16.41 12.77
C LYS A 2 -11.95 16.61 13.70
N GLU A 3 -12.59 17.79 13.68
CA GLU A 3 -13.81 18.00 14.46
C GLU A 3 -14.85 16.96 14.03
N ALA A 4 -15.41 16.21 14.96
CA ALA A 4 -16.36 15.12 14.66
C ALA A 4 -17.58 15.61 13.84
N THR A 5 -17.88 16.90 13.90
CA THR A 5 -18.94 17.56 13.14
C THR A 5 -18.59 17.84 11.68
N SER A 6 -17.30 17.81 11.32
CA SER A 6 -16.80 18.20 9.99
C SER A 6 -17.24 17.25 8.86
N GLU A 7 -17.56 16.00 9.20
CA GLU A 7 -17.99 14.95 8.26
C GLU A 7 -19.50 14.68 8.30
N LEU A 8 -20.27 15.43 9.10
CA LEU A 8 -21.70 15.18 9.27
C LEU A 8 -22.54 15.68 8.08
N VAL A 9 -23.53 14.86 7.73
CA VAL A 9 -24.66 15.21 6.87
C VAL A 9 -25.93 15.03 7.70
N ARG A 10 -26.83 16.01 7.64
CA ARG A 10 -28.16 15.93 8.25
C ARG A 10 -29.18 15.59 7.18
N ILE A 11 -29.92 14.51 7.37
CA ILE A 11 -31.09 14.18 6.56
C ILE A 11 -32.33 14.56 7.36
N ASN A 12 -33.18 15.42 6.81
CA ASN A 12 -34.41 15.85 7.48
C ASN A 12 -35.57 14.85 7.28
N ASP A 13 -36.72 15.15 7.87
CA ASP A 13 -37.95 14.36 7.78
C ASP A 13 -38.53 14.27 6.35
N LYS A 14 -38.10 15.14 5.44
CA LYS A 14 -38.43 15.10 4.01
C LYS A 14 -37.43 14.32 3.16
N GLY A 15 -36.36 13.79 3.77
CA GLY A 15 -35.30 13.07 3.06
C GLY A 15 -34.26 13.97 2.38
N GLU A 16 -34.27 15.28 2.65
CA GLU A 16 -33.30 16.22 2.09
C GLU A 16 -31.98 16.14 2.88
N ALA A 17 -30.88 15.86 2.19
CA ALA A 17 -29.55 15.76 2.76
C ALA A 17 -28.81 17.11 2.72
N HIS A 18 -28.44 17.63 3.88
CA HIS A 18 -27.70 18.87 4.03
C HIS A 18 -26.34 18.62 4.70
N PRO A 19 -25.21 18.96 4.05
CA PRO A 19 -23.90 18.86 4.70
C PRO A 19 -23.82 19.86 5.86
N VAL A 20 -23.44 19.38 7.03
CA VAL A 20 -23.23 20.22 8.22
C VAL A 20 -21.79 20.71 8.29
N GLY A 21 -20.84 19.82 7.98
CA GLY A 21 -19.41 20.12 8.04
C GLY A 21 -18.75 20.36 6.69
N VAL A 22 -17.56 20.97 6.72
CA VAL A 22 -16.80 21.35 5.51
C VAL A 22 -16.38 20.12 4.69
N VAL A 23 -15.99 19.02 5.35
CA VAL A 23 -15.56 17.79 4.69
C VAL A 23 -16.75 17.11 4.00
N ALA A 24 -17.89 17.00 4.69
CA ALA A 24 -19.14 16.50 4.11
C ALA A 24 -19.56 17.32 2.89
N SER A 25 -19.51 18.65 3.01
CA SER A 25 -19.86 19.58 1.93
C SER A 25 -18.99 19.37 0.69
N ARG A 26 -17.67 19.20 0.86
CA ARG A 26 -16.75 18.89 -0.24
C ARG A 26 -17.06 17.53 -0.88
N ARG A 27 -17.19 16.47 -0.08
CA ARG A 27 -17.48 15.11 -0.57
C ARG A 27 -18.81 15.05 -1.33
N MET A 28 -19.84 15.77 -0.88
CA MET A 28 -21.14 15.84 -1.57
C MET A 28 -21.05 16.61 -2.90
N ARG A 29 -20.31 17.72 -2.97
CA ARG A 29 -20.14 18.48 -4.23
C ARG A 29 -19.45 17.68 -5.33
N GLU A 30 -18.48 16.85 -4.98
CA GLU A 30 -17.78 15.96 -5.91
C GLU A 30 -18.68 14.82 -6.44
N ARG A 31 -19.89 14.65 -5.87
CA ARG A 31 -20.86 13.60 -6.18
C ARG A 31 -22.17 14.20 -6.68
N SER A 32 -22.11 15.15 -7.60
CA SER A 32 -23.30 15.73 -8.23
C SER A 32 -24.01 14.73 -9.14
N GLY A 33 -25.34 14.69 -9.09
CA GLY A 33 -26.18 13.88 -9.97
C GLY A 33 -27.20 13.05 -9.19
N ALA A 34 -27.88 12.15 -9.88
CA ALA A 34 -28.92 11.30 -9.30
C ALA A 34 -28.35 9.94 -8.85
N PHE A 35 -28.74 9.55 -7.63
CA PHE A 35 -28.34 8.30 -7.01
C PHE A 35 -29.58 7.45 -6.72
N ARG A 36 -29.49 6.17 -7.03
CA ARG A 36 -30.46 5.18 -6.57
C ARG A 36 -30.24 4.88 -5.09
N VAL A 37 -31.27 5.07 -4.29
CA VAL A 37 -31.31 4.59 -2.90
C VAL A 37 -31.58 3.09 -2.90
N LEU A 38 -30.70 2.33 -2.27
CA LEU A 38 -30.79 0.88 -2.13
C LEU A 38 -31.38 0.53 -0.76
N PRO A 39 -32.12 -0.59 -0.63
CA PRO A 39 -32.58 -1.06 0.68
C PRO A 39 -31.39 -1.29 1.63
N ALA A 40 -31.50 -0.77 2.85
CA ALA A 40 -30.49 -0.86 3.89
C ALA A 40 -31.16 -0.80 5.30
N PRO A 41 -30.47 -1.21 6.37
CA PRO A 41 -30.94 -1.01 7.74
C PRO A 41 -31.19 0.47 8.08
N ASP A 42 -32.06 0.76 9.05
CA ASP A 42 -32.51 2.12 9.39
C ASP A 42 -31.41 3.15 9.69
N HIS A 43 -30.23 2.69 10.11
CA HIS A 43 -29.09 3.53 10.45
C HIS A 43 -28.06 3.69 9.30
N VAL A 44 -28.37 3.16 8.12
CA VAL A 44 -27.49 3.19 6.93
C VAL A 44 -28.24 3.76 5.74
N VAL A 45 -27.64 4.74 5.07
CA VAL A 45 -28.10 5.20 3.76
C VAL A 45 -27.14 4.67 2.71
N PHE A 46 -27.59 3.68 1.93
CA PHE A 46 -26.79 3.10 0.84
C PHE A 46 -27.29 3.61 -0.50
N MET A 47 -26.47 4.41 -1.18
CA MET A 47 -26.80 5.04 -2.45
C MET A 47 -25.72 4.75 -3.50
N ARG A 48 -26.15 4.51 -4.73
CA ARG A 48 -25.24 4.35 -5.88
C ARG A 48 -25.66 5.28 -7.02
N TYR A 49 -24.69 5.89 -7.67
CA TYR A 49 -24.94 6.72 -8.86
C TYR A 49 -25.57 5.87 -9.97
N THR A 50 -26.58 6.41 -10.66
CA THR A 50 -27.31 5.71 -11.75
C THR A 50 -27.74 6.65 -12.89
N GLY A 51 -27.06 7.80 -13.04
CA GLY A 51 -27.49 8.84 -13.96
C GLY A 51 -28.89 9.41 -13.65
N GLU A 52 -29.36 10.35 -14.47
CA GLU A 52 -30.68 10.98 -14.31
C GLU A 52 -31.86 10.11 -14.77
N ASP A 53 -31.61 9.12 -15.64
CA ASP A 53 -32.67 8.28 -16.21
C ASP A 53 -33.02 7.06 -15.32
N GLY A 54 -32.24 6.85 -14.25
CA GLY A 54 -32.41 5.80 -13.27
C GLY A 54 -32.16 4.39 -13.83
N ARG A 55 -31.58 4.25 -15.02
CA ARG A 55 -31.20 2.96 -15.60
C ARG A 55 -29.83 2.54 -15.06
N ARG A 56 -29.34 1.39 -15.54
CA ARG A 56 -27.99 0.92 -15.23
C ARG A 56 -27.22 1.00 -16.54
N ASP A 57 -26.45 2.05 -16.69
CA ASP A 57 -25.59 2.24 -17.84
C ASP A 57 -24.16 1.85 -17.48
N ALA A 58 -23.34 1.54 -18.49
CA ALA A 58 -21.93 1.23 -18.28
C ALA A 58 -21.16 2.40 -17.63
N GLU A 59 -21.67 3.63 -17.81
CA GLU A 59 -21.10 4.86 -17.30
C GLU A 59 -21.41 5.13 -15.81
N ASP A 60 -22.31 4.36 -15.19
CA ASP A 60 -22.74 4.53 -13.78
C ASP A 60 -21.70 4.07 -12.75
N GLY A 61 -20.50 3.72 -13.22
CA GLY A 61 -19.43 3.12 -12.43
C GLY A 61 -19.68 1.64 -12.13
N ALA A 62 -18.67 0.95 -11.59
CA ALA A 62 -18.73 -0.48 -11.30
C ALA A 62 -19.76 -0.83 -10.20
N ILE A 63 -20.27 -2.06 -10.23
CA ILE A 63 -21.20 -2.57 -9.20
C ILE A 63 -20.43 -2.76 -7.90
N VAL A 64 -20.94 -2.21 -6.79
CA VAL A 64 -20.40 -2.51 -5.46
C VAL A 64 -20.87 -3.90 -5.04
N ARG A 65 -19.97 -4.88 -5.03
CA ARG A 65 -20.27 -6.26 -4.58
C ARG A 65 -20.13 -6.38 -3.06
N LEU A 66 -19.12 -5.74 -2.49
CA LEU A 66 -18.87 -5.71 -1.05
C LEU A 66 -18.47 -4.29 -0.66
N ALA A 67 -18.88 -3.86 0.53
CA ALA A 67 -18.38 -2.65 1.15
C ALA A 67 -18.45 -2.81 2.67
N GLY A 68 -17.57 -2.11 3.37
CA GLY A 68 -17.57 -2.13 4.83
C GLY A 68 -16.60 -1.12 5.44
N GLU A 69 -16.78 -0.91 6.74
CA GLU A 69 -15.85 -0.17 7.57
C GLU A 69 -14.72 -1.08 8.04
N ILE A 70 -13.53 -0.50 8.18
CA ILE A 70 -12.35 -1.12 8.77
C ILE A 70 -12.23 -0.49 10.14
N THR A 71 -12.39 -1.29 11.20
CA THR A 71 -12.44 -0.80 12.59
C THR A 71 -11.45 -1.50 13.50
N ALA A 72 -10.64 -2.40 12.94
CA ALA A 72 -9.66 -3.17 13.68
C ALA A 72 -8.48 -3.56 12.78
N PRO A 73 -7.29 -3.78 13.36
CA PRO A 73 -6.16 -4.31 12.63
C PRO A 73 -6.49 -5.68 12.00
N ALA A 74 -5.91 -5.96 10.84
CA ALA A 74 -6.09 -7.22 10.11
C ALA A 74 -7.54 -7.54 9.68
N ALA A 75 -8.50 -6.62 9.83
CA ALA A 75 -9.88 -6.84 9.37
C ALA A 75 -9.98 -7.12 7.86
N LEU A 76 -9.03 -6.60 7.08
CA LEU A 76 -8.96 -6.85 5.63
C LEU A 76 -8.38 -8.22 5.28
N CYS A 77 -7.73 -8.94 6.19
CA CYS A 77 -7.17 -10.26 5.92
C CYS A 77 -8.26 -11.24 5.47
N ASP A 78 -9.37 -11.31 6.21
CA ASP A 78 -10.47 -12.22 5.90
C ASP A 78 -11.18 -11.85 4.60
N ILE A 79 -11.32 -10.54 4.34
CA ILE A 79 -11.90 -10.05 3.09
C ILE A 79 -11.03 -10.44 1.89
N ILE A 80 -9.72 -10.22 1.97
CA ILE A 80 -8.79 -10.59 0.90
C ILE A 80 -8.73 -12.11 0.74
N ALA A 81 -8.76 -12.89 1.83
CA ALA A 81 -8.82 -14.35 1.79
C ALA A 81 -10.05 -14.84 1.02
N MET A 82 -11.21 -14.29 1.37
CA MET A 82 -12.48 -14.61 0.71
C MET A 82 -12.44 -14.24 -0.78
N LEU A 83 -11.90 -13.08 -1.14
CA LEU A 83 -11.76 -12.67 -2.54
C LEU A 83 -10.83 -13.61 -3.32
N GLY A 84 -9.72 -14.04 -2.70
CA GLY A 84 -8.83 -15.07 -3.27
C GLY A 84 -9.54 -16.41 -3.51
N HIS A 85 -10.42 -16.82 -2.60
CA HIS A 85 -11.16 -18.09 -2.70
C HIS A 85 -12.31 -18.03 -3.71
N THR A 86 -13.09 -16.94 -3.71
CA THR A 86 -14.23 -16.74 -4.62
C THR A 86 -13.80 -16.55 -6.07
N ARG A 87 -12.54 -16.17 -6.30
CA ARG A 87 -11.95 -15.91 -7.63
C ARG A 87 -12.72 -14.86 -8.44
N TRP A 88 -13.37 -13.94 -7.75
CA TRP A 88 -14.04 -12.82 -8.40
C TRP A 88 -13.02 -11.91 -9.09
N GLN A 89 -13.40 -11.41 -10.26
CA GLN A 89 -12.67 -10.36 -10.95
C GLN A 89 -13.24 -9.00 -10.49
N GLY A 90 -12.36 -8.06 -10.15
CA GLY A 90 -12.80 -6.77 -9.63
C GLY A 90 -11.69 -5.89 -9.06
N GLU A 91 -12.06 -4.72 -8.57
CA GLU A 91 -11.16 -3.79 -7.89
C GLU A 91 -11.49 -3.75 -6.40
N LEU A 92 -10.53 -4.15 -5.55
CA LEU A 92 -10.58 -3.87 -4.12
C LEU A 92 -10.00 -2.48 -3.86
N VAL A 93 -10.85 -1.54 -3.48
CA VAL A 93 -10.49 -0.20 -3.08
C VAL A 93 -10.45 -0.13 -1.55
N VAL A 94 -9.33 0.34 -1.00
CA VAL A 94 -9.14 0.59 0.44
C VAL A 94 -8.87 2.07 0.65
N LEU A 95 -9.67 2.72 1.51
CA LEU A 95 -9.59 4.14 1.83
C LEU A 95 -9.30 4.31 3.31
N SER A 96 -8.20 4.97 3.66
CA SER A 96 -7.83 5.26 5.05
C SER A 96 -7.18 6.64 5.12
N GLY A 97 -7.75 7.53 5.93
CA GLY A 97 -7.36 8.95 5.92
C GLY A 97 -7.50 9.57 4.52
N ASP A 98 -6.39 10.09 3.98
CA ASP A 98 -6.30 10.64 2.62
C ASP A 98 -5.62 9.66 1.64
N VAL A 99 -5.34 8.43 2.09
CA VAL A 99 -4.72 7.38 1.28
C VAL A 99 -5.79 6.51 0.64
N ARG A 100 -5.64 6.29 -0.67
CA ARG A 100 -6.43 5.36 -1.47
C ARG A 100 -5.50 4.30 -2.05
N ARG A 101 -5.84 3.04 -1.84
CA ARG A 101 -5.21 1.88 -2.47
C ARG A 101 -6.24 1.14 -3.31
N SER A 102 -5.82 0.65 -4.46
CA SER A 102 -6.61 -0.14 -5.39
C SER A 102 -5.81 -1.39 -5.72
N LEU A 103 -6.37 -2.56 -5.45
CA LEU A 103 -5.83 -3.87 -5.84
C LEU A 103 -6.76 -4.45 -6.89
N PHE A 104 -6.24 -4.72 -8.09
CA PHE A 104 -7.02 -5.32 -9.17
C PHE A 104 -6.91 -6.84 -9.07
N MET A 105 -8.04 -7.49 -8.84
CA MET A 105 -8.14 -8.93 -8.64
C MET A 105 -8.63 -9.62 -9.90
N ASP A 106 -8.00 -10.74 -10.22
CA ASP A 106 -8.29 -11.54 -11.40
C ASP A 106 -8.13 -13.04 -11.07
N TYR A 107 -9.25 -13.75 -10.99
CA TYR A 107 -9.32 -15.19 -10.79
C TYR A 107 -8.44 -15.75 -9.65
N GLY A 108 -8.45 -15.07 -8.49
CA GLY A 108 -7.67 -15.47 -7.32
C GLY A 108 -6.22 -14.98 -7.32
N ASN A 109 -5.85 -14.13 -8.28
CA ASN A 109 -4.58 -13.44 -8.34
C ASN A 109 -4.78 -11.92 -8.24
N VAL A 110 -3.72 -11.21 -7.87
CA VAL A 110 -3.64 -9.75 -8.02
C VAL A 110 -2.93 -9.44 -9.34
N ALA A 111 -3.65 -8.75 -10.21
CA ALA A 111 -3.22 -8.35 -11.55
C ALA A 111 -2.40 -7.06 -11.55
N GLY A 112 -2.63 -6.19 -10.57
CA GLY A 112 -1.94 -4.91 -10.44
C GLY A 112 -2.40 -4.13 -9.21
N ALA A 113 -1.74 -3.01 -8.94
CA ALA A 113 -2.05 -2.13 -7.84
C ALA A 113 -1.89 -0.66 -8.24
N VAL A 114 -2.73 0.21 -7.68
CA VAL A 114 -2.61 1.68 -7.77
C VAL A 114 -2.76 2.25 -6.36
N THR A 115 -1.96 3.25 -6.01
CA THR A 115 -1.94 3.84 -4.68
C THR A 115 -1.69 5.34 -4.74
N SER A 116 -2.31 6.10 -3.84
CA SER A 116 -2.01 7.52 -3.65
C SER A 116 -0.87 7.77 -2.67
N ALA A 117 -0.54 6.79 -1.81
CA ALA A 117 0.54 6.89 -0.84
C ALA A 117 1.90 7.00 -1.56
N VAL A 118 2.65 8.06 -1.26
CA VAL A 118 3.91 8.39 -1.95
C VAL A 118 4.92 7.25 -1.81
N ASP A 119 5.05 6.69 -0.60
CA ASP A 119 6.00 5.62 -0.30
C ASP A 119 5.62 4.28 -0.97
N GLU A 120 4.41 4.11 -1.46
CA GLU A 120 3.99 2.88 -2.16
C GLU A 120 4.05 3.02 -3.67
N ARG A 121 4.41 4.20 -4.19
CA ARG A 121 4.56 4.42 -5.63
C ARG A 121 5.77 3.67 -6.15
N ILE A 122 5.71 3.28 -7.42
CA ILE A 122 6.75 2.48 -8.07
C ILE A 122 8.16 3.08 -7.93
N GLY A 123 8.30 4.41 -8.05
CA GLY A 123 9.60 5.07 -7.87
C GLY A 123 10.17 4.95 -6.46
N ALA A 124 9.33 5.11 -5.43
CA ALA A 124 9.71 4.93 -4.04
C ALA A 124 10.07 3.46 -3.73
N VAL A 125 9.32 2.52 -4.31
CA VAL A 125 9.62 1.08 -4.21
C VAL A 125 10.99 0.79 -4.85
N MET A 126 11.21 1.19 -6.11
CA MET A 126 12.49 0.99 -6.80
C MET A 126 13.67 1.60 -6.03
N TYR A 127 13.48 2.78 -5.46
CA TYR A 127 14.48 3.42 -4.61
C TYR A 127 14.76 2.62 -3.33
N ARG A 128 13.74 2.18 -2.59
CA ARG A 128 13.91 1.37 -1.37
C ARG A 128 14.61 0.05 -1.61
N PHE A 129 14.41 -0.55 -2.77
CA PHE A 129 15.07 -1.79 -3.18
C PHE A 129 16.40 -1.56 -3.90
N GLY A 130 16.90 -0.32 -3.97
CA GLY A 130 18.23 -0.01 -4.53
C GLY A 130 18.34 -0.08 -6.05
N ALA A 131 17.22 -0.15 -6.76
CA ALA A 131 17.21 -0.11 -8.23
C ALA A 131 17.46 1.29 -8.79
N LEU A 132 17.16 2.32 -8.00
CA LEU A 132 17.38 3.72 -8.32
C LEU A 132 18.05 4.41 -7.13
N ASP A 133 19.01 5.28 -7.42
CA ASP A 133 19.51 6.26 -6.45
C ASP A 133 18.65 7.55 -6.44
N ASP A 134 18.96 8.46 -5.53
CA ASP A 134 18.25 9.73 -5.37
C ASP A 134 18.31 10.61 -6.64
N ALA A 135 19.44 10.63 -7.33
CA ALA A 135 19.63 11.47 -8.51
C ALA A 135 18.84 10.91 -9.71
N GLN A 136 18.88 9.59 -9.90
CA GLN A 136 18.12 8.88 -10.93
C GLN A 136 16.62 9.01 -10.70
N LEU A 137 16.16 8.85 -9.45
CA LEU A 137 14.76 9.03 -9.10
C LEU A 137 14.28 10.46 -9.40
N ALA A 138 15.05 11.47 -8.99
CA ALA A 138 14.72 12.88 -9.25
C ALA A 138 14.62 13.17 -10.76
N GLN A 139 15.56 12.65 -11.55
CA GLN A 139 15.58 12.80 -13.00
C GLN A 139 14.34 12.20 -13.68
N ILE A 140 13.86 11.04 -13.20
CA ILE A 140 12.64 10.41 -13.73
C ILE A 140 11.41 11.22 -13.35
N VAL A 141 11.31 11.64 -12.07
CA VAL A 141 10.16 12.40 -11.56
C VAL A 141 9.96 13.70 -12.35
N GLU A 142 11.03 14.44 -12.64
CA GLU A 142 10.97 15.69 -13.42
C GLU A 142 10.32 15.48 -14.80
N ARG A 143 10.61 14.36 -15.47
CA ARG A 143 10.00 14.01 -16.77
C ARG A 143 8.57 13.47 -16.65
N VAL A 144 8.27 12.75 -15.56
CA VAL A 144 6.91 12.25 -15.29
C VAL A 144 5.93 13.41 -15.07
N GLU A 145 6.36 14.49 -14.41
CA GLU A 145 5.56 15.70 -14.24
C GLU A 145 5.17 16.36 -15.57
N ALA A 146 5.94 16.11 -16.65
CA ALA A 146 5.63 16.55 -18.00
C ALA A 146 4.64 15.63 -18.75
N GLY A 147 4.11 14.58 -18.12
CA GLY A 147 3.05 13.72 -18.65
C GLY A 147 3.46 12.29 -19.04
N GLY A 148 4.65 11.83 -18.67
CA GLY A 148 5.13 10.47 -18.93
C GLY A 148 4.79 9.46 -17.82
N ARG A 149 4.72 8.16 -18.15
CA ARG A 149 4.62 7.09 -17.14
C ARG A 149 6.01 6.77 -16.58
N PHE A 150 6.11 6.61 -15.27
CA PHE A 150 7.40 6.41 -14.57
C PHE A 150 8.27 5.31 -15.18
N GLY A 151 7.69 4.12 -15.42
CA GLY A 151 8.43 2.98 -15.98
C GLY A 151 8.92 3.22 -17.41
N GLU A 152 8.11 3.85 -18.26
CA GLU A 152 8.48 4.19 -19.64
C GLU A 152 9.62 5.21 -19.66
N VAL A 153 9.51 6.27 -18.85
CA VAL A 153 10.56 7.29 -18.71
C VAL A 153 11.87 6.69 -18.21
N ALA A 154 11.83 5.77 -17.25
CA ALA A 154 13.02 5.11 -16.72
C ALA A 154 13.74 4.25 -17.78
N ILE A 155 12.97 3.59 -18.66
CA ILE A 155 13.50 2.81 -19.78
C ILE A 155 14.09 3.72 -20.85
N GLU A 156 13.40 4.79 -21.23
CA GLU A 156 13.88 5.78 -22.21
C GLU A 156 15.18 6.47 -21.77
N LEU A 157 15.34 6.68 -20.47
CA LEU A 157 16.56 7.21 -19.86
C LEU A 157 17.71 6.18 -19.80
N GLY A 158 17.45 4.90 -20.11
CA GLY A 158 18.42 3.82 -20.00
C GLY A 158 18.79 3.47 -18.56
N LEU A 159 17.97 3.88 -17.58
CA LEU A 159 18.20 3.63 -16.15
C LEU A 159 17.72 2.24 -15.72
N LEU A 160 16.66 1.74 -16.36
CA LEU A 160 16.07 0.43 -16.07
C LEU A 160 15.70 -0.31 -17.35
N THR A 161 15.73 -1.64 -17.31
CA THR A 161 15.19 -2.48 -18.39
C THR A 161 13.70 -2.75 -18.20
N PRO A 162 12.96 -3.12 -19.27
CA PRO A 162 11.56 -3.55 -19.16
C PRO A 162 11.34 -4.67 -18.14
N GLU A 163 12.27 -5.61 -18.04
CA GLU A 163 12.21 -6.74 -17.10
C GLU A 163 12.34 -6.27 -15.65
N GLN A 164 13.24 -5.30 -15.39
CA GLN A 164 13.37 -4.70 -14.06
C GLN A 164 12.11 -3.93 -13.68
N VAL A 165 11.53 -3.17 -14.61
CA VAL A 165 10.26 -2.47 -14.36
C VAL A 165 9.15 -3.47 -14.04
N PHE A 166 9.02 -4.56 -14.80
CA PHE A 166 8.04 -5.61 -14.54
C PHE A 166 8.25 -6.29 -13.18
N HIS A 167 9.51 -6.55 -12.80
CA HIS A 167 9.86 -7.11 -11.49
C HIS A 167 9.41 -6.19 -10.34
N TYR A 168 9.74 -4.89 -10.42
CA TYR A 168 9.38 -3.94 -9.37
C TYR A 168 7.90 -3.57 -9.34
N LEU A 169 7.17 -3.68 -10.45
CA LEU A 169 5.70 -3.64 -10.41
C LEU A 169 5.13 -4.77 -9.57
N GLY A 170 5.72 -5.97 -9.64
CA GLY A 170 5.36 -7.09 -8.74
C GLY A 170 5.61 -6.74 -7.28
N LYS A 171 6.78 -6.16 -6.97
CA LYS A 171 7.08 -5.65 -5.62
C LYS A 171 6.15 -4.55 -5.15
N GLN A 172 5.75 -3.64 -6.03
CA GLN A 172 4.76 -2.62 -5.70
C GLN A 172 3.42 -3.25 -5.31
N ILE A 173 2.97 -4.28 -6.02
CA ILE A 173 1.73 -5.00 -5.68
C ILE A 173 1.83 -5.62 -4.28
N GLU A 174 2.95 -6.28 -3.96
CA GLU A 174 3.24 -6.82 -2.63
C GLU A 174 3.12 -5.72 -1.56
N GLU A 175 3.83 -4.60 -1.75
CA GLU A 175 3.87 -3.48 -0.79
C GLU A 175 2.48 -2.85 -0.56
N VAL A 176 1.72 -2.60 -1.64
CA VAL A 176 0.36 -2.04 -1.54
C VAL A 176 -0.58 -3.01 -0.84
N LEU A 177 -0.45 -4.31 -1.09
CA LEU A 177 -1.27 -5.32 -0.41
C LEU A 177 -0.92 -5.40 1.07
N TYR A 178 0.36 -5.45 1.44
CA TYR A 178 0.77 -5.49 2.85
C TYR A 178 0.38 -4.21 3.60
N ALA A 179 0.47 -3.05 2.95
CA ALA A 179 0.00 -1.79 3.50
C ALA A 179 -1.53 -1.73 3.63
N ALA A 180 -2.28 -2.40 2.74
CA ALA A 180 -3.73 -2.54 2.90
C ALA A 180 -4.08 -3.43 4.09
N LEU A 181 -3.38 -4.55 4.32
CA LEU A 181 -3.62 -5.44 5.45
C LEU A 181 -3.36 -4.78 6.82
N SER A 182 -2.48 -3.78 6.87
CA SER A 182 -2.15 -3.04 8.09
C SER A 182 -3.12 -1.90 8.43
N VAL A 183 -4.09 -1.60 7.57
CA VAL A 183 -5.09 -0.56 7.85
C VAL A 183 -5.96 -0.97 9.03
N GLU A 184 -6.00 -0.11 10.06
CA GLU A 184 -6.77 -0.36 11.28
C GLU A 184 -8.08 0.47 11.34
N ASP A 185 -8.16 1.55 10.55
CA ASP A 185 -9.29 2.46 10.46
C ASP A 185 -9.51 2.93 9.01
N GLY A 186 -10.74 2.84 8.50
CA GLY A 186 -11.06 3.24 7.13
C GLY A 186 -12.31 2.57 6.56
N THR A 187 -12.39 2.52 5.23
CA THR A 187 -13.46 1.83 4.50
C THR A 187 -12.88 1.04 3.33
N PHE A 188 -13.59 0.00 2.90
CA PHE A 188 -13.25 -0.74 1.69
C PHE A 188 -14.46 -0.94 0.79
N PHE A 189 -14.19 -1.11 -0.49
CA PHE A 189 -15.18 -1.44 -1.52
C PHE A 189 -14.59 -2.49 -2.46
N PHE A 190 -15.31 -3.56 -2.72
CA PHE A 190 -15.00 -4.46 -3.82
C PHE A 190 -15.96 -4.17 -4.98
N LEU A 191 -15.40 -3.68 -6.08
CA LEU A 191 -16.11 -3.28 -7.27
C LEU A 191 -16.05 -4.38 -8.32
N ASP A 192 -17.18 -4.66 -8.97
CA ASP A 192 -17.29 -5.67 -10.02
C ASP A 192 -16.59 -5.22 -11.29
N GLY A 193 -15.60 -6.01 -11.73
CA GLY A 193 -14.75 -5.64 -12.84
C GLY A 193 -13.84 -4.45 -12.54
N PHE A 194 -12.99 -4.14 -13.51
CA PHE A 194 -12.13 -2.97 -13.52
C PHE A 194 -11.75 -2.67 -14.97
N ASP A 195 -11.36 -1.42 -15.23
CA ASP A 195 -10.84 -1.02 -16.53
C ASP A 195 -9.40 -1.56 -16.72
N PRO A 196 -9.15 -2.45 -17.70
CA PRO A 196 -7.83 -3.00 -17.96
C PRO A 196 -6.78 -1.95 -18.34
N GLU A 197 -7.18 -0.80 -18.90
CA GLU A 197 -6.23 0.27 -19.29
C GLU A 197 -5.53 0.90 -18.08
N ARG A 198 -6.09 0.73 -16.89
CA ARG A 198 -5.48 1.15 -15.62
C ARG A 198 -4.33 0.23 -15.19
N LEU A 199 -4.19 -0.94 -15.80
CA LEU A 199 -3.05 -1.83 -15.58
C LEU A 199 -1.92 -1.46 -16.55
N VAL A 200 -0.80 -0.98 -16.00
CA VAL A 200 0.43 -0.76 -16.78
C VAL A 200 0.98 -2.09 -17.29
N SER A 201 0.91 -3.12 -16.45
CA SER A 201 1.25 -4.50 -16.79
C SER A 201 0.39 -5.43 -15.96
N ARG A 202 0.19 -6.65 -16.47
CA ARG A 202 -0.66 -7.65 -15.81
C ARG A 202 0.22 -8.70 -15.14
N HIS A 203 0.15 -8.75 -13.82
CA HIS A 203 0.78 -9.80 -13.02
C HIS A 203 -0.22 -10.92 -12.72
N ALA A 204 0.31 -12.04 -12.23
CA ALA A 204 -0.49 -13.16 -11.75
C ALA A 204 0.04 -13.59 -10.37
N LEU A 205 -0.02 -12.66 -9.40
CA LEU A 205 0.44 -12.95 -8.04
C LEU A 205 -0.69 -13.59 -7.24
N SER A 206 -0.48 -14.81 -6.75
CA SER A 206 -1.51 -15.53 -5.99
C SER A 206 -1.92 -14.76 -4.73
N VAL A 207 -3.22 -14.46 -4.60
CA VAL A 207 -3.75 -13.79 -3.41
C VAL A 207 -3.47 -14.61 -2.16
N SER A 208 -3.60 -15.94 -2.23
CA SER A 208 -3.37 -16.82 -1.08
C SER A 208 -1.93 -16.79 -0.59
N LEU A 209 -0.95 -16.79 -1.50
CA LEU A 209 0.47 -16.71 -1.13
C LEU A 209 0.81 -15.33 -0.56
N LEU A 210 0.38 -14.26 -1.24
CA LEU A 210 0.57 -12.90 -0.76
C LEU A 210 -0.08 -12.68 0.61
N LEU A 211 -1.27 -13.22 0.84
CA LEU A 211 -1.93 -13.09 2.13
C LEU A 211 -1.16 -13.84 3.24
N MET A 212 -0.70 -15.06 2.96
CA MET A 212 0.08 -15.84 3.93
C MET A 212 1.37 -15.10 4.32
N ASP A 213 2.10 -14.59 3.33
CA ASP A 213 3.31 -13.79 3.55
C ASP A 213 2.96 -12.50 4.30
N GLY A 214 1.92 -11.80 3.89
CA GLY A 214 1.48 -10.54 4.50
C GLY A 214 1.10 -10.68 5.98
N VAL A 215 0.33 -11.71 6.34
CA VAL A 215 -0.02 -12.00 7.74
C VAL A 215 1.23 -12.31 8.56
N THR A 216 2.12 -13.15 8.02
CA THR A 216 3.40 -13.47 8.66
C THR A 216 4.21 -12.19 8.90
N ARG A 217 4.28 -11.30 7.90
CA ARG A 217 4.98 -10.01 8.00
C ARG A 217 4.37 -9.09 9.06
N LEU A 218 3.04 -9.01 9.16
CA LEU A 218 2.35 -8.20 10.16
C LEU A 218 2.66 -8.65 11.60
N ASP A 219 2.72 -9.96 11.83
CA ASP A 219 3.07 -10.52 13.13
C ASP A 219 4.55 -10.32 13.46
N GLU A 220 5.42 -10.65 12.50
CA GLU A 220 6.87 -10.53 12.65
C GLU A 220 7.31 -9.08 12.87
N ILE A 221 6.77 -8.11 12.12
CA ILE A 221 7.19 -6.71 12.24
C ILE A 221 6.79 -6.12 13.59
N ARG A 222 5.63 -6.50 14.15
CA ARG A 222 5.21 -6.10 15.51
C ARG A 222 6.21 -6.59 16.55
N TYR A 223 6.74 -7.79 16.37
CA TYR A 223 7.75 -8.37 17.25
C TYR A 223 9.12 -7.70 17.07
N PHE A 224 9.57 -7.50 15.82
CA PHE A 224 10.87 -6.86 15.54
C PHE A 224 10.93 -5.42 16.06
N ARG A 225 9.83 -4.67 15.96
CA ARG A 225 9.73 -3.27 16.41
C ARG A 225 9.92 -3.08 17.92
N GLN A 226 9.78 -4.13 18.73
CA GLN A 226 10.13 -4.07 20.15
C GLN A 226 11.64 -3.86 20.37
N ARG A 227 12.47 -4.32 19.43
CA ARG A 227 13.94 -4.21 19.50
C ARG A 227 14.54 -3.24 18.49
N ILE A 228 13.89 -3.07 17.34
CA ILE A 228 14.24 -2.16 16.25
C ILE A 228 13.03 -1.22 16.00
N PRO A 229 12.82 -0.20 16.85
CA PRO A 229 11.62 0.65 16.81
C PRO A 229 11.33 1.36 15.48
N SER A 230 12.34 1.73 14.70
CA SER A 230 12.16 2.32 13.36
C SER A 230 13.28 1.90 12.42
N GLU A 231 13.06 2.12 11.13
CA GLU A 231 14.05 1.87 10.07
C GLU A 231 15.29 2.78 10.16
N ASP A 232 15.22 3.89 10.90
CA ASP A 232 16.37 4.80 11.12
C ASP A 232 17.42 4.23 12.08
N TRP A 233 17.11 3.13 12.76
CA TRP A 233 18.04 2.52 13.71
C TRP A 233 19.28 1.97 13.02
N VAL A 234 20.42 2.07 13.70
CA VAL A 234 21.72 1.70 13.14
C VAL A 234 22.20 0.40 13.76
N ALA A 235 22.53 -0.58 12.91
CA ALA A 235 23.17 -1.82 13.33
C ALA A 235 24.68 -1.59 13.51
N VAL A 236 25.26 -2.08 14.61
CA VAL A 236 26.70 -1.97 14.89
C VAL A 236 27.26 -3.36 15.19
N LYS A 237 28.32 -3.77 14.49
CA LYS A 237 29.01 -5.05 14.72
C LYS A 237 29.52 -5.14 16.17
N THR A 238 29.42 -6.33 16.76
CA THR A 238 30.03 -6.64 18.05
C THR A 238 31.42 -7.25 17.87
N GLN A 239 32.12 -7.57 18.97
CA GLN A 239 33.45 -8.18 18.94
C GLN A 239 33.41 -9.71 18.75
N LEU A 240 32.30 -10.28 18.29
CA LEU A 240 32.22 -11.72 18.02
C LEU A 240 33.14 -12.10 16.85
N SER A 241 34.02 -13.06 17.11
CA SER A 241 35.00 -13.54 16.13
C SER A 241 34.39 -14.48 15.09
N GLU A 242 33.33 -15.21 15.45
CA GLU A 242 32.67 -16.14 14.54
C GLU A 242 31.67 -15.37 13.66
N PRO A 243 31.73 -15.52 12.33
CA PRO A 243 30.78 -14.89 11.44
C PRO A 243 29.41 -15.58 11.48
N PRO A 244 28.32 -14.85 11.16
CA PRO A 244 27.01 -15.45 11.07
C PRO A 244 26.93 -16.43 9.88
N GLY A 245 25.91 -17.30 9.91
CA GLY A 245 25.63 -18.23 8.82
C GLY A 245 25.48 -17.55 7.45
N ALA A 246 25.72 -18.32 6.38
CA ALA A 246 25.87 -17.82 5.01
C ALA A 246 24.74 -16.89 4.54
N GLU A 247 23.49 -17.19 4.89
CA GLU A 247 22.31 -16.38 4.52
C GLU A 247 22.39 -14.93 5.00
N ARG A 248 23.05 -14.66 6.13
CA ARG A 248 23.10 -13.33 6.76
C ARG A 248 24.46 -12.67 6.61
N ARG A 249 25.39 -13.36 5.93
CA ARG A 249 26.79 -12.94 5.80
C ARG A 249 26.91 -11.64 5.01
N ALA A 250 26.23 -11.55 3.86
CA ALA A 250 26.24 -10.36 3.02
C ALA A 250 25.76 -9.11 3.77
N LEU A 251 24.62 -9.21 4.46
CA LEU A 251 24.10 -8.09 5.25
C LEU A 251 25.02 -7.76 6.42
N TYR A 252 25.50 -8.77 7.16
CA TYR A 252 26.45 -8.56 8.25
C TYR A 252 27.70 -7.83 7.76
N ASP A 253 28.28 -8.25 6.63
CA ASP A 253 29.49 -7.65 6.09
C ASP A 253 29.25 -6.19 5.68
N ALA A 254 28.06 -5.86 5.16
CA ALA A 254 27.63 -4.49 4.87
C ALA A 254 27.49 -3.60 6.11
N VAL A 255 27.22 -4.14 7.31
CA VAL A 255 27.07 -3.33 8.54
C VAL A 255 28.36 -2.57 8.87
N ASP A 256 28.28 -1.23 8.90
CA ASP A 256 29.39 -0.31 9.17
C ASP A 256 29.22 0.54 10.45
N GLY A 257 28.09 0.41 11.14
CA GLY A 257 27.79 1.20 12.34
C GLY A 257 27.38 2.64 12.08
N LYS A 258 27.07 3.00 10.83
CA LYS A 258 26.61 4.34 10.43
C LYS A 258 25.27 4.30 9.69
N ARG A 259 25.11 3.36 8.76
CA ARG A 259 23.90 3.21 7.96
C ARG A 259 22.72 2.71 8.80
N SER A 260 21.57 3.33 8.56
CA SER A 260 20.26 2.91 9.06
C SER A 260 19.82 1.57 8.44
N ILE A 261 18.76 0.95 8.98
CA ILE A 261 18.14 -0.24 8.39
C ILE A 261 17.64 0.05 6.97
N ALA A 262 17.02 1.21 6.76
CA ALA A 262 16.55 1.64 5.44
C ALA A 262 17.71 1.70 4.42
N GLU A 263 18.83 2.33 4.80
CA GLU A 263 20.00 2.44 3.93
C GLU A 263 20.66 1.09 3.66
N LEU A 264 20.76 0.21 4.67
CA LEU A 264 21.27 -1.15 4.50
C LEU A 264 20.37 -1.97 3.57
N GLY A 265 19.05 -1.84 3.71
CA GLY A 265 18.10 -2.55 2.86
C GLY A 265 18.15 -2.12 1.41
N ARG A 266 18.35 -0.82 1.18
CA ARG A 266 18.58 -0.27 -0.15
C ARG A 266 19.88 -0.79 -0.77
N GLU A 267 20.99 -0.69 -0.05
CA GLU A 267 22.31 -1.10 -0.59
C GLU A 267 22.39 -2.60 -0.85
N THR A 268 21.73 -3.43 -0.03
CA THR A 268 21.68 -4.88 -0.22
C THR A 268 20.56 -5.33 -1.16
N GLY A 269 19.66 -4.44 -1.57
CA GLY A 269 18.48 -4.76 -2.39
C GLY A 269 17.43 -5.63 -1.69
N LEU A 270 17.53 -5.80 -0.37
CA LEU A 270 16.61 -6.63 0.42
C LEU A 270 15.30 -5.90 0.77
N GLY A 271 15.33 -4.57 0.81
CA GLY A 271 14.23 -3.74 1.31
C GLY A 271 14.08 -3.78 2.84
N GLU A 272 13.26 -2.89 3.39
CA GLU A 272 13.17 -2.64 4.84
C GLU A 272 12.83 -3.89 5.66
N PHE A 273 11.81 -4.64 5.25
CA PHE A 273 11.30 -5.77 6.03
C PHE A 273 12.34 -6.90 6.16
N GLU A 274 12.90 -7.36 5.04
CA GLU A 274 13.88 -8.46 5.05
C GLU A 274 15.18 -8.05 5.75
N THR A 275 15.60 -6.79 5.60
CA THR A 275 16.74 -6.25 6.36
C THR A 275 16.45 -6.19 7.85
N THR A 276 15.27 -5.73 8.26
CA THR A 276 14.87 -5.70 9.67
C THR A 276 14.87 -7.10 10.27
N LYS A 277 14.29 -8.08 9.57
CA LYS A 277 14.28 -9.50 9.98
C LYS A 277 15.69 -10.06 10.15
N ALA A 278 16.56 -9.82 9.17
CA ALA A 278 17.93 -10.30 9.20
C ALA A 278 18.77 -9.63 10.29
N VAL A 279 18.65 -8.31 10.48
CA VAL A 279 19.31 -7.58 11.57
C VAL A 279 18.78 -8.01 12.94
N TYR A 280 17.48 -8.29 13.06
CA TYR A 280 16.91 -8.84 14.28
C TYR A 280 17.54 -10.19 14.64
N ALA A 281 17.67 -11.10 13.69
CA ALA A 281 18.35 -12.38 13.89
C ALA A 281 19.85 -12.23 14.24
N LEU A 282 20.55 -11.27 13.62
CA LEU A 282 21.93 -10.93 13.96
C LEU A 282 22.03 -10.35 15.38
N THR A 283 21.02 -9.63 15.84
CA THR A 283 20.96 -9.08 17.21
C THR A 283 20.74 -10.19 18.23
N GLN A 284 19.84 -11.15 17.96
CA GLN A 284 19.59 -12.31 18.82
C GLN A 284 20.82 -13.21 18.97
N SER A 285 21.55 -13.41 17.86
CA SER A 285 22.82 -14.13 17.86
C SER A 285 24.02 -13.29 18.32
N LYS A 286 23.77 -12.06 18.79
CA LYS A 286 24.76 -11.12 19.35
C LYS A 286 25.82 -10.60 18.36
N HIS A 287 25.75 -10.92 17.07
CA HIS A 287 26.69 -10.43 16.05
C HIS A 287 26.60 -8.91 15.84
N VAL A 288 25.41 -8.34 16.03
CA VAL A 288 25.19 -6.89 15.98
C VAL A 288 24.45 -6.40 17.22
N LYS A 289 24.62 -5.12 17.53
CA LYS A 289 23.82 -4.39 18.51
C LYS A 289 23.12 -3.23 17.83
N MET A 290 21.90 -2.94 18.28
CA MET A 290 21.11 -1.83 17.77
C MET A 290 21.41 -0.54 18.51
N SER A 291 21.68 0.52 17.76
CA SER A 291 21.89 1.88 18.26
C SER A 291 20.80 2.80 17.74
N ARG A 292 20.43 3.79 18.56
CA ARG A 292 19.48 4.83 18.15
C ARG A 292 20.09 5.64 17.00
N PRO A 293 19.27 6.16 16.08
CA PRO A 293 19.73 7.12 15.07
C PRO A 293 20.45 8.26 15.78
N ARG A 294 21.59 8.70 15.20
CA ARG A 294 22.21 9.94 15.64
C ARG A 294 21.25 11.06 15.25
N LEU A 295 20.85 11.89 16.21
CA LEU A 295 20.12 13.12 15.91
C LEU A 295 21.00 13.94 14.96
N VAL A 296 20.65 13.97 13.68
CA VAL A 296 21.21 14.92 12.74
C VAL A 296 20.55 16.24 13.13
N GLY A 297 21.27 17.07 13.88
CA GLY A 297 20.80 18.39 14.27
C GLY A 297 20.44 19.17 13.01
N GLY A 298 19.19 19.63 12.94
CA GLY A 298 18.76 20.64 11.98
C GLY A 298 19.30 22.01 12.33
#